data_AF-A0A9P6IPH9-F1
#
_entry.id   AF-A0A9P6IPH9-F1
#
_cell.length_a   1.000
_cell.length_b   1.000
_cell.length_c   1.000
_cell.angle_alpha   90.00
_cell.angle_beta   90.00
_cell.angle_gamma   90.00
#
_symmetry.space_group_name_H-M   'P 1'
#
loop_
_entity.id
_entity.type
_entity.pdbx_description
1 polymer ?
#
loop_
_entity_poly.entity_id
_entity_poly.type
_entity_poly.pdbx_seq_one_letter_code
_entity_poly.pdbx_strand_id
1 'polypeptide(L)'
;YYLEFISDNPEQDIMEFILTTAAIGMLYKRGASISAAEMGCQGEVGVACSMASAGFAAVMGGSVQQVENAAEIGMEHNLGLTCDPIDGLVQIPCIERNALGAVKAVTAAQLALNGDGHHRVTLDQVIETMRQTGNDMQAKYKETSQGGLSVCVPVC
;
A
#
# COMPACT_ATOMS: atom_id res chain seq x y z
N TYR A 1 -15.82 9.39 -3.99
CA TYR A 1 -16.12 9.26 -5.43
C TYR A 1 -16.97 8.03 -5.68
N TYR A 2 -16.46 6.80 -5.48
CA TYR A 2 -17.23 5.57 -5.68
C TYR A 2 -18.61 5.57 -5.01
N LEU A 3 -18.66 5.82 -3.69
CA LEU A 3 -19.92 5.84 -2.94
C LEU A 3 -20.91 6.93 -3.39
N GLU A 4 -20.40 8.04 -3.93
CA GLU A 4 -21.21 9.20 -4.30
C GLU A 4 -21.76 9.09 -5.73
N PHE A 5 -21.00 8.46 -6.63
CA PHE A 5 -21.26 8.55 -8.07
C PHE A 5 -21.42 7.20 -8.78
N ILE A 6 -21.03 6.09 -8.16
CA ILE A 6 -21.03 4.75 -8.78
C ILE A 6 -21.90 3.76 -8.00
N SER A 7 -21.80 3.78 -6.67
CA SER A 7 -22.44 2.79 -5.79
C SER A 7 -23.97 2.88 -5.82
N ASP A 8 -24.63 1.77 -6.16
CA ASP A 8 -26.09 1.62 -6.00
C ASP A 8 -26.47 1.16 -4.57
N ASN A 9 -25.57 0.52 -3.83
CA ASN A 9 -25.80 0.05 -2.45
C ASN A 9 -24.60 0.38 -1.53
N PRO A 10 -24.49 1.62 -1.02
CA PRO A 10 -23.33 2.08 -0.27
C PRO A 10 -23.01 1.27 0.99
N GLU A 11 -24.03 0.77 1.70
CA GLU A 11 -23.80 0.01 2.94
C GLU A 11 -23.10 -1.33 2.67
N GLN A 12 -23.55 -2.04 1.63
CA GLN A 12 -22.93 -3.29 1.21
C GLN A 12 -21.52 -3.06 0.68
N ASP A 13 -21.33 -2.03 -0.15
CA ASP A 13 -20.04 -1.76 -0.77
C ASP A 13 -18.98 -1.30 0.24
N ILE A 14 -19.38 -0.53 1.26
CA ILE A 14 -18.50 -0.18 2.39
C ILE A 14 -18.03 -1.45 3.11
N MET A 15 -18.94 -2.40 3.36
CA MET A 15 -18.59 -3.66 4.02
C MET A 15 -17.64 -4.49 3.17
N GLU A 16 -17.92 -4.65 1.88
CA GLU A 16 -17.07 -5.37 0.94
C GLU A 16 -15.65 -4.77 0.87
N PHE A 17 -15.57 -3.43 0.79
CA PHE A 17 -14.30 -2.70 0.78
C PHE A 17 -13.50 -2.94 2.06
N ILE A 18 -14.11 -2.77 3.23
CA ILE A 18 -13.42 -2.90 4.53
C ILE A 18 -12.99 -4.35 4.77
N LEU A 19 -13.83 -5.33 4.44
CA LEU A 19 -13.48 -6.74 4.62
C LEU A 19 -12.36 -7.19 3.67
N THR A 20 -12.41 -6.76 2.40
CA THR A 20 -11.36 -7.06 1.42
C THR A 20 -10.03 -6.41 1.83
N THR A 21 -10.06 -5.13 2.20
CA THR A 21 -8.85 -4.43 2.66
C THR A 21 -8.26 -5.09 3.90
N ALA A 22 -9.09 -5.49 4.87
CA ALA A 22 -8.65 -6.20 6.06
C ALA A 22 -7.98 -7.55 5.71
N ALA A 23 -8.55 -8.32 4.79
CA ALA A 23 -7.97 -9.59 4.34
C ALA A 23 -6.56 -9.38 3.76
N ILE A 24 -6.38 -8.40 2.87
CA ILE A 24 -5.07 -8.07 2.31
C ILE A 24 -4.09 -7.58 3.40
N GLY A 25 -4.55 -6.74 4.33
CA GLY A 25 -3.73 -6.31 5.46
C GLY A 25 -3.25 -7.48 6.32
N MET A 26 -4.10 -8.50 6.52
CA MET A 26 -3.73 -9.72 7.24
C MET A 26 -2.67 -10.54 6.51
N LEU A 27 -2.67 -10.59 5.17
CA LEU A 27 -1.63 -11.26 4.40
C LEU A 27 -0.26 -10.60 4.65
N TYR A 28 -0.17 -9.26 4.59
CA TYR A 28 1.07 -8.55 4.92
C TYR A 28 1.49 -8.73 6.37
N LYS A 29 0.55 -8.66 7.32
CA LYS A 29 0.86 -8.85 8.74
C LYS A 29 1.38 -10.25 9.04
N ARG A 30 0.91 -11.27 8.32
CA ARG A 30 1.33 -12.67 8.49
C ARG A 30 2.63 -12.99 7.75
N GLY A 31 2.79 -12.47 6.54
CA GLY A 31 3.96 -12.74 5.69
C GLY A 31 5.15 -11.83 5.98
N ALA A 32 4.94 -10.65 6.55
CA ALA A 32 5.97 -9.66 6.83
C ALA A 32 5.62 -8.83 8.07
N SER A 33 5.60 -7.50 7.98
CA SER A 33 5.07 -6.60 9.01
C SER A 33 4.44 -5.36 8.37
N ILE A 34 3.55 -4.72 9.13
CA ILE A 34 2.89 -3.46 8.76
C ILE A 34 3.47 -2.25 9.51
N SER A 35 4.59 -2.43 10.21
CA SER A 35 5.24 -1.36 10.99
C SER A 35 6.35 -0.70 10.18
N ALA A 36 6.36 0.64 10.11
CA ALA A 36 7.48 1.35 9.49
C ALA A 36 8.80 1.20 10.24
N ALA A 37 8.76 1.04 11.57
CA ALA A 37 9.95 0.73 12.36
C ALA A 37 10.62 -0.58 11.95
N GLU A 38 9.87 -1.54 11.37
CA GLU A 38 10.39 -2.83 10.94
C GLU A 38 10.66 -2.89 9.44
N MET A 39 9.78 -2.32 8.62
CA MET A 39 9.77 -2.50 7.16
C MET A 39 9.99 -1.21 6.37
N GLY A 40 10.09 -0.05 7.01
CA GLY A 40 10.00 1.25 6.34
C GLY A 40 8.56 1.58 5.91
N CYS A 41 8.38 2.69 5.21
CA CYS A 41 7.05 3.21 4.86
C CYS A 41 6.31 2.33 3.83
N GLN A 42 7.00 1.40 3.16
CA GLN A 42 6.36 0.33 2.41
C GLN A 42 5.42 -0.52 3.30
N GLY A 43 5.77 -0.71 4.58
CA GLY A 43 4.94 -1.44 5.55
C GLY A 43 3.69 -0.68 6.00
N GLU A 44 3.63 0.63 5.77
CA GLU A 44 2.50 1.47 6.18
C GLU A 44 1.74 1.99 4.97
N VAL A 45 2.30 2.99 4.27
CA VAL A 45 1.67 3.60 3.09
C VAL A 45 1.61 2.60 1.94
N GLY A 46 2.65 1.76 1.77
CA GLY A 46 2.62 0.70 0.74
C GLY A 46 1.51 -0.32 1.01
N VAL A 47 1.40 -0.79 2.25
CA VAL A 47 0.33 -1.72 2.66
C VAL A 47 -1.05 -1.06 2.51
N ALA A 48 -1.21 0.19 2.95
CA ALA A 48 -2.47 0.93 2.78
C ALA A 48 -2.86 1.10 1.29
N CYS A 49 -1.89 1.40 0.43
CA CYS A 49 -2.09 1.47 -1.03
C CYS A 49 -2.55 0.13 -1.59
N SER A 50 -1.88 -0.97 -1.23
CA SER A 50 -2.24 -2.32 -1.65
C SER A 50 -3.64 -2.74 -1.17
N MET A 51 -3.94 -2.52 0.12
CA MET A 51 -5.26 -2.76 0.71
C MET A 51 -6.35 -2.00 -0.05
N ALA A 52 -6.16 -0.70 -0.26
CA ALA A 52 -7.13 0.14 -0.97
C ALA A 52 -7.30 -0.26 -2.45
N SER A 53 -6.23 -0.73 -3.11
CA SER A 53 -6.29 -1.22 -4.49
C SER A 53 -7.22 -2.45 -4.60
N ALA A 54 -7.03 -3.42 -3.70
CA ALA A 54 -7.86 -4.62 -3.65
C ALA A 54 -9.30 -4.30 -3.26
N GLY A 55 -9.52 -3.47 -2.23
CA GLY A 55 -10.87 -3.06 -1.83
C GLY A 55 -11.61 -2.37 -2.97
N PHE A 56 -10.93 -1.49 -3.71
CA PHE A 56 -11.52 -0.81 -4.86
C PHE A 56 -11.82 -1.78 -6.01
N ALA A 57 -10.92 -2.72 -6.29
CA ALA A 57 -11.16 -3.75 -7.31
C ALA A 57 -12.37 -4.64 -6.95
N ALA A 58 -12.54 -4.98 -5.67
CA ALA A 58 -13.66 -5.81 -5.20
C ALA A 58 -15.01 -5.10 -5.38
N VAL A 59 -15.15 -3.85 -4.91
CA VAL A 59 -16.43 -3.10 -5.06
C VAL A 59 -16.75 -2.78 -6.52
N MET A 60 -15.73 -2.70 -7.39
CA MET A 60 -15.92 -2.55 -8.83
C MET A 60 -16.27 -3.86 -9.56
N GLY A 61 -16.48 -4.96 -8.83
CA GLY A 61 -16.91 -6.25 -9.38
C GLY A 61 -15.77 -7.13 -9.92
N GLY A 62 -14.52 -6.87 -9.51
CA GLY A 62 -13.37 -7.69 -9.88
C GLY A 62 -13.45 -9.12 -9.34
N SER A 63 -12.90 -10.06 -10.10
CA SER A 63 -12.68 -11.43 -9.60
C SER A 63 -11.63 -11.47 -8.49
N VAL A 64 -11.58 -12.57 -7.73
CA VAL A 64 -10.55 -12.76 -6.69
C VAL A 64 -9.13 -12.60 -7.26
N GLN A 65 -8.87 -13.11 -8.46
CA GLN A 65 -7.59 -12.96 -9.14
C GLN A 65 -7.27 -11.49 -9.44
N GLN A 66 -8.25 -10.70 -9.87
CA GLN A 66 -8.07 -9.27 -10.12
C GLN A 66 -7.89 -8.48 -8.82
N VAL A 67 -8.55 -8.89 -7.72
CA VAL A 67 -8.36 -8.29 -6.39
C VAL A 67 -6.93 -8.52 -5.89
N GLU A 68 -6.41 -9.75 -6.00
CA GLU A 68 -5.02 -10.06 -5.67
C GLU A 68 -4.03 -9.33 -6.58
N ASN A 69 -4.32 -9.23 -7.89
CA ASN A 69 -3.52 -8.46 -8.83
C ASN A 69 -3.50 -6.96 -8.52
N ALA A 70 -4.65 -6.38 -8.15
CA ALA A 70 -4.70 -4.98 -7.72
C ALA A 70 -3.87 -4.74 -6.46
N ALA A 71 -3.97 -5.63 -5.45
CA ALA A 71 -3.13 -5.57 -4.25
C ALA A 71 -1.64 -5.65 -4.59
N GLU A 72 -1.28 -6.59 -5.47
CA GLU A 72 0.08 -6.84 -5.91
C GLU A 72 0.70 -5.61 -6.57
N ILE A 73 0.06 -5.04 -7.61
CA ILE A 73 0.50 -3.80 -8.26
C ILE A 73 0.59 -2.65 -7.24
N GLY A 74 -0.41 -2.54 -6.36
CA GLY A 74 -0.46 -1.50 -5.34
C GLY A 74 0.74 -1.52 -4.39
N MET A 75 1.27 -2.70 -4.07
CA MET A 75 2.49 -2.83 -3.24
C MET A 75 3.76 -2.75 -4.07
N GLU A 76 3.80 -3.33 -5.27
CA GLU A 76 4.97 -3.33 -6.15
C GLU A 76 5.53 -1.91 -6.32
N HIS A 77 4.64 -0.93 -6.55
CA HIS A 77 4.97 0.49 -6.71
C HIS A 77 5.35 1.22 -5.41
N ASN A 78 5.50 0.51 -4.29
CA ASN A 78 5.95 1.03 -3.00
C ASN A 78 7.09 0.21 -2.38
N LEU A 79 7.55 -0.87 -3.03
CA LEU A 79 8.70 -1.65 -2.55
C LEU A 79 9.96 -0.78 -2.41
N GLY A 80 10.67 -0.95 -1.30
CA GLY A 80 11.87 -0.19 -0.92
C GLY A 80 11.59 1.18 -0.29
N LEU A 81 10.33 1.57 -0.09
CA LEU A 81 10.02 2.89 0.47
C LEU A 81 10.44 3.00 1.94
N THR A 82 11.42 3.86 2.20
CA THR A 82 11.98 4.15 3.53
C THR A 82 11.06 5.03 4.37
N CYS A 83 11.18 5.01 5.70
CA CYS A 83 10.40 5.87 6.60
C CYS A 83 11.32 6.80 7.39
N ASP A 84 11.49 8.04 6.94
CA ASP A 84 12.41 8.96 7.59
C ASP A 84 12.00 10.42 7.37
N PRO A 85 10.90 10.84 8.01
CA PRO A 85 10.27 12.11 7.74
C PRO A 85 11.06 13.28 8.36
N ILE A 86 10.88 14.47 7.79
CA ILE A 86 11.56 15.69 8.26
C ILE A 86 11.20 15.97 9.72
N ASP A 87 12.22 16.17 10.56
CA ASP A 87 12.10 16.43 12.00
C ASP A 87 11.32 15.32 12.77
N GLY A 88 11.21 14.13 12.19
CA GLY A 88 10.39 13.04 12.74
C GLY A 88 8.89 13.31 12.71
N LEU A 89 8.44 14.36 12.01
CA LEU A 89 7.05 14.77 11.98
C LEU A 89 6.27 14.02 10.88
N VAL A 90 5.03 13.63 11.17
CA VAL A 90 4.12 13.01 10.18
C VAL A 90 3.53 14.07 9.25
N GLN A 91 4.41 14.77 8.52
CA GLN A 91 4.07 15.82 7.57
C GLN A 91 4.75 15.55 6.24
N ILE A 92 6.06 15.77 6.16
CA ILE A 92 6.83 15.58 4.93
C ILE A 92 7.74 14.35 5.10
N PRO A 93 7.69 13.35 4.21
CA PRO A 93 6.88 13.27 2.98
C PRO A 93 5.52 12.54 3.15
N CYS A 94 5.04 12.40 4.38
CA CYS A 94 3.90 11.54 4.71
C CYS A 94 2.59 11.98 4.03
N ILE A 95 2.34 13.28 3.92
CA ILE A 95 1.12 13.84 3.33
C ILE A 95 1.07 13.51 1.84
N GLU A 96 2.12 13.85 1.10
CA GLU A 96 2.17 13.58 -0.35
C GLU A 96 2.24 12.08 -0.66
N ARG A 97 2.84 11.27 0.22
CA ARG A 97 2.82 9.80 0.10
C ARG A 97 1.40 9.25 0.17
N ASN A 98 0.55 9.76 1.07
CA ASN A 98 -0.85 9.35 1.14
C ASN A 98 -1.64 9.82 -0.09
N ALA A 99 -1.45 11.06 -0.53
CA ALA A 99 -2.12 11.58 -1.72
C ALA A 99 -1.77 10.77 -2.98
N LEU A 100 -0.48 10.51 -3.21
CA LEU A 100 0.00 9.69 -4.32
C LEU A 100 -0.41 8.21 -4.15
N GLY A 101 -0.41 7.69 -2.92
CA GLY A 101 -0.87 6.34 -2.61
C GLY A 101 -2.33 6.12 -2.99
N ALA A 102 -3.21 7.07 -2.70
CA ALA A 102 -4.62 6.99 -3.10
C ALA A 102 -4.79 6.95 -4.63
N VAL A 103 -4.02 7.74 -5.37
CA VAL A 103 -4.03 7.73 -6.85
C VAL A 103 -3.50 6.41 -7.39
N LYS A 104 -2.38 5.91 -6.84
CA LYS A 104 -1.83 4.61 -7.20
C LYS A 104 -2.84 3.49 -6.96
N ALA A 105 -3.56 3.53 -5.84
CA ALA A 105 -4.51 2.48 -5.49
C ALA A 105 -5.66 2.35 -6.51
N VAL A 106 -6.25 3.48 -6.90
CA VAL A 106 -7.29 3.50 -7.94
C VAL A 106 -6.73 3.04 -9.29
N THR A 107 -5.52 3.50 -9.64
CA THR A 107 -4.88 3.15 -10.91
C THR A 107 -4.54 1.65 -10.96
N ALA A 108 -4.02 1.08 -9.87
CA ALA A 108 -3.69 -0.34 -9.75
C ALA A 108 -4.94 -1.21 -9.90
N ALA A 109 -6.04 -0.83 -9.25
CA ALA A 109 -7.33 -1.51 -9.41
C ALA A 109 -7.83 -1.45 -10.85
N GLN A 110 -7.75 -0.28 -11.51
CA GLN A 110 -8.14 -0.13 -12.91
C GLN A 110 -7.28 -0.98 -13.86
N LEU A 111 -5.97 -1.08 -13.62
CA LEU A 111 -5.08 -1.94 -14.40
C LEU A 111 -5.49 -3.41 -14.27
N ALA A 112 -5.74 -3.87 -13.04
CA ALA A 112 -6.16 -5.24 -12.78
C ALA A 112 -7.53 -5.57 -13.40
N LEU A 113 -8.51 -4.65 -13.28
CA LEU A 113 -9.86 -4.81 -13.83
C LEU A 113 -9.89 -4.81 -15.37
N ASN A 114 -8.97 -4.09 -16.01
CA ASN A 114 -8.83 -4.10 -17.46
C ASN A 114 -8.06 -5.33 -17.98
N GLY A 115 -7.39 -6.07 -17.09
CA GLY A 115 -6.77 -7.35 -17.37
C GLY A 115 -7.69 -8.53 -17.05
N ASP A 116 -7.17 -9.74 -17.24
CA ASP A 116 -7.83 -11.01 -16.89
C ASP A 116 -7.41 -11.55 -15.51
N GLY A 117 -6.67 -10.74 -14.74
CA GLY A 117 -6.09 -11.13 -13.46
C GLY A 117 -4.86 -12.04 -13.57
N HIS A 118 -4.37 -12.35 -14.77
CA HIS A 118 -3.07 -13.02 -14.93
C HIS A 118 -1.93 -12.01 -14.89
N HIS A 119 -0.97 -12.32 -14.05
CA HIS A 119 0.20 -11.50 -13.79
C HIS A 119 1.40 -12.41 -13.49
N ARG A 120 2.56 -12.00 -13.97
CA ARG A 120 3.80 -12.78 -13.83
C ARG A 120 4.31 -12.79 -12.39
N VAL A 121 4.03 -11.71 -11.67
CA VAL A 121 4.42 -11.50 -10.29
C VAL A 121 3.19 -11.76 -9.42
N THR A 122 3.32 -12.65 -8.44
CA THR A 122 2.23 -12.96 -7.51
C THR A 122 2.29 -12.07 -6.27
N LEU A 123 1.15 -11.91 -5.59
CA LEU A 123 1.10 -11.17 -4.33
C LEU A 123 2.05 -11.74 -3.27
N ASP A 124 2.17 -13.07 -3.18
CA ASP A 124 3.11 -13.74 -2.27
C ASP A 124 4.57 -13.37 -2.56
N GLN A 125 4.96 -13.28 -3.83
CA GLN A 125 6.30 -12.86 -4.22
C GLN A 125 6.56 -11.40 -3.84
N VAL A 126 5.55 -10.53 -3.97
CA VAL A 126 5.64 -9.13 -3.54
C VAL A 126 5.76 -9.01 -2.02
N ILE A 127 4.97 -9.78 -1.25
CA ILE A 127 5.06 -9.81 0.22
C ILE A 127 6.44 -10.29 0.67
N GLU A 128 6.95 -11.35 0.06
CA GLU A 128 8.28 -11.88 0.37
C GLU A 128 9.37 -10.87 0.00
N THR A 129 9.23 -10.17 -1.13
CA THR A 129 10.14 -9.09 -1.53
C THR A 129 10.10 -7.95 -0.51
N MET A 130 8.91 -7.52 -0.07
CA MET A 130 8.74 -6.50 0.98
C MET A 130 9.44 -6.92 2.29
N ARG A 131 9.29 -8.19 2.69
CA ARG A 131 9.93 -8.73 3.89
C ARG A 131 11.45 -8.69 3.77
N GLN A 132 12.01 -9.14 2.65
CA GLN A 132 13.45 -9.14 2.42
C GLN A 132 14.00 -7.71 2.39
N THR A 133 13.40 -6.82 1.60
CA THR A 133 13.83 -5.42 1.51
C THR A 133 13.73 -4.69 2.85
N GLY A 134 12.70 -4.96 3.65
CA GLY A 134 12.54 -4.40 5.00
C GLY A 134 13.62 -4.89 5.97
N ASN A 135 14.00 -6.17 5.89
CA ASN A 135 15.10 -6.72 6.70
C ASN A 135 16.46 -6.17 6.28
N ASP A 136 16.67 -5.97 4.98
CA ASP A 136 17.92 -5.42 4.43
C ASP A 136 18.03 -3.89 4.64
N MET A 137 16.90 -3.22 4.89
CA MET A 137 16.88 -1.79 5.14
C MET A 137 17.64 -1.45 6.44
N GLN A 138 18.63 -0.57 6.32
CA GLN A 138 19.39 -0.11 7.48
C GLN A 138 18.47 0.61 8.47
N ALA A 139 18.73 0.43 9.78
CA ALA A 139 17.89 1.00 10.84
C ALA A 139 17.66 2.53 10.69
N LYS A 140 18.68 3.28 10.25
CA LYS A 140 18.60 4.73 10.04
C LYS A 140 17.65 5.19 8.92
N TYR A 141 17.19 4.28 8.05
CA TYR A 141 16.22 4.56 6.99
C TYR A 141 14.81 4.04 7.33
N LYS A 142 14.65 3.47 8.52
CA LYS A 142 13.36 3.18 9.15
C LYS A 142 13.00 4.36 10.06
N GLU A 143 11.85 4.25 10.72
CA GLU A 143 11.19 5.28 11.55
C GLU A 143 12.04 5.71 12.77
N THR A 144 13.14 6.40 12.51
CA THR A 144 14.18 6.76 13.48
C THR A 144 14.57 8.23 13.41
N SER A 145 14.29 8.91 12.28
CA SER A 145 14.69 10.32 12.06
C SER A 145 16.22 10.51 12.02
N GLN A 146 16.96 9.51 11.53
CA GLN A 146 18.43 9.45 11.59
C GLN A 146 19.13 9.39 10.22
N GLY A 147 18.40 9.45 9.11
CA GLY A 147 18.93 9.37 7.75
C GLY A 147 18.08 10.14 6.75
N GLY A 148 17.92 9.58 5.55
CA GLY A 148 16.87 9.99 4.61
C GLY A 148 16.68 11.50 4.42
N LEU A 149 15.42 11.92 4.34
CA LEU A 149 15.07 13.34 4.23
C LEU A 149 15.32 14.09 5.54
N SER A 150 15.19 13.42 6.69
CA SER A 150 15.33 14.04 8.01
C SER A 150 16.69 14.70 8.25
N VAL A 151 17.78 14.12 7.71
CA VAL A 151 19.14 14.68 7.84
C VAL A 151 19.60 15.45 6.59
N CYS A 152 18.96 15.27 5.44
CA CYS A 152 19.35 15.92 4.18
C CYS A 152 18.68 17.28 3.96
N VAL A 153 17.56 17.55 4.62
CA VAL A 153 16.78 18.79 4.46
C VAL A 153 16.88 19.63 5.73
N PRO A 154 17.42 20.87 5.66
CA PRO A 154 17.47 21.76 6.81
C PRO A 154 16.08 22.20 7.26
N VAL A 155 15.83 22.18 8.57
CA VAL A 155 14.64 22.75 9.21
C VAL A 155 15.06 24.11 9.77
N CYS A 156 14.97 25.15 8.94
CA CYS A 156 15.36 26.52 9.29
C CYS A 156 14.17 27.34 9.80
#